data_AF-A0A9Q1RIC4-F1
#
_entry.id   AF-A0A9Q1RIC4-F1
#
_cell.length_a   1.000
_cell.length_b   1.000
_cell.length_c   1.000
_cell.angle_alpha   90.00
_cell.angle_beta   90.00
_cell.angle_gamma   90.00
#
_symmetry.space_group_name_H-M   'P 1'
#
loop_
_entity.id
_entity.type
_entity.pdbx_description
1 polymer ?
#
loop_
_entity_poly.entity_id
_entity_poly.type
_entity_poly.pdbx_seq_one_letter_code
_entity_poly.pdbx_strand_id
1 'polypeptide(L)'
;MPQLFCSINSISKFLTREPEEAHLFFVPFAPETSTRSIARLVRELRTKYPYWNRTLGADHFFISPEGIDFSSDRNALELKKNSVQISVFPTISGNFIPHKDISLPPVTTSSLPLSHAPVNHASTTSGDFIPHKDISLTPADAKSSLALSHAPVKTAPTILGYLKWDGKTELDLVNELKLDSEFIVESEPSDHIVRRVDTSKFCLFFYHNAADVAAHMTEAMASGCVPVMIVDRPVQDFPLTDVLRWSEMALLIGNSRGAQGLKAVLGGVTEDRYERMRELCVAAAHHMVWNAEPQPFDAFHMVIYQLWMRRHTIRYTRREDF
;
A
#
# COMPACT_ATOMS: atom_id res chain seq x y z
N MET A 1 13.07 -10.27 15.83
CA MET A 1 12.39 -9.01 16.22
C MET A 1 12.13 -8.26 14.91
N PRO A 2 10.88 -8.09 14.44
CA PRO A 2 10.63 -7.79 13.03
C PRO A 2 10.94 -6.33 12.66
N GLN A 3 11.55 -6.18 11.49
CA GLN A 3 12.42 -5.08 11.05
C GLN A 3 11.79 -3.68 10.96
N LEU A 4 10.47 -3.56 11.06
CA LEU A 4 9.80 -2.25 11.00
C LEU A 4 10.07 -1.39 12.24
N PHE A 5 10.29 -2.02 13.40
CA PHE A 5 10.71 -1.34 14.62
C PHE A 5 12.12 -0.74 14.49
N CYS A 6 13.01 -1.36 13.67
CA CYS A 6 14.37 -0.88 13.45
C CYS A 6 14.43 0.30 12.48
N SER A 7 13.64 0.31 11.39
CA SER A 7 13.58 1.46 10.48
C SER A 7 13.00 2.71 11.13
N ILE A 8 12.15 2.56 12.16
CA ILE A 8 11.71 3.69 12.97
C ILE A 8 12.77 4.06 14.04
N ASN A 9 13.54 3.08 14.56
CA ASN A 9 14.58 3.30 15.59
C ASN A 9 15.87 3.96 15.10
N SER A 10 16.10 4.05 13.80
CA SER A 10 17.26 4.75 13.25
C SER A 10 16.94 6.24 13.07
N ILE A 11 16.91 6.99 14.18
CA ILE A 11 16.95 8.47 14.21
C ILE A 11 15.69 9.15 13.63
N SER A 12 14.51 8.62 13.92
CA SER A 12 13.26 9.28 13.53
C SER A 12 12.77 10.24 14.62
N LYS A 13 12.64 11.54 14.30
CA LYS A 13 12.00 12.59 15.15
C LYS A 13 10.54 12.27 15.54
N PHE A 14 9.98 11.19 15.02
CA PHE A 14 8.62 10.73 15.24
C PHE A 14 8.50 9.68 16.36
N LEU A 15 9.62 9.27 16.97
CA LEU A 15 9.62 8.40 18.14
C LEU A 15 9.72 9.18 19.45
N THR A 16 9.01 8.69 20.45
CA THR A 16 9.20 9.08 21.85
C THR A 16 9.43 7.84 22.70
N ARG A 17 10.26 7.99 23.73
CA ARG A 17 10.42 6.99 24.80
C ARG A 17 9.42 7.21 25.94
N GLU A 18 8.88 8.43 26.03
CA GLU A 18 7.90 8.82 27.03
C GLU A 18 6.49 8.56 26.48
N PRO A 19 5.74 7.59 27.04
CA PRO A 19 4.43 7.23 26.49
C PRO A 19 3.38 8.34 26.59
N GLU A 20 3.52 9.27 27.53
CA GLU A 20 2.60 10.41 27.69
C GLU A 20 2.72 11.42 26.54
N GLU A 21 3.88 11.47 25.88
CA GLU A 21 4.11 12.29 24.69
C GLU A 21 3.67 11.57 23.39
N ALA A 22 3.28 10.29 23.49
CA ALA A 22 2.94 9.48 22.32
C ALA A 22 1.50 9.73 21.85
N HIS A 23 1.36 10.09 20.58
CA HIS A 23 0.07 10.26 19.92
C HIS A 23 -0.52 8.96 19.36
N LEU A 24 0.35 7.98 19.09
CA LEU A 24 0.03 6.70 18.47
C LEU A 24 0.91 5.60 19.06
N PHE A 25 0.37 4.40 19.17
CA PHE A 25 1.08 3.22 19.71
C PHE A 25 1.15 2.11 18.66
N PHE A 26 2.35 1.64 18.36
CA PHE A 26 2.53 0.51 17.45
C PHE A 26 2.34 -0.83 18.18
N VAL A 27 1.58 -1.75 17.58
CA VAL A 27 1.40 -3.13 18.08
C VAL A 27 2.29 -4.07 17.27
N PRO A 28 3.39 -4.60 17.86
CA PRO A 28 4.39 -5.33 17.10
C PRO A 28 4.05 -6.82 16.98
N PHE A 29 3.80 -7.28 15.75
CA PHE A 29 3.78 -8.70 15.40
C PHE A 29 4.19 -8.89 13.93
N ALA A 30 4.60 -10.11 13.58
CA ALA A 30 4.96 -10.43 12.19
C ALA A 30 3.69 -10.65 11.34
N PRO A 31 3.71 -10.35 10.03
CA PRO A 31 2.56 -10.58 9.13
C PRO A 31 1.91 -11.96 9.26
N GLU A 32 2.73 -13.01 9.39
CA GLU A 32 2.30 -14.42 9.49
C GLU A 32 1.77 -14.82 10.89
N THR A 33 1.63 -13.86 11.80
CA THR A 33 1.20 -14.17 13.18
C THR A 33 -0.27 -14.58 13.16
N SER A 34 -0.55 -15.82 13.58
CA SER A 34 -1.93 -16.30 13.67
C SER A 34 -2.80 -15.40 14.56
N THR A 35 -4.09 -15.28 14.23
CA THR A 35 -5.07 -14.50 15.00
C THR A 35 -5.12 -14.90 16.49
N ARG A 36 -4.88 -16.19 16.80
CA ARG A 36 -4.80 -16.68 18.18
C ARG A 36 -3.59 -16.12 18.93
N SER A 37 -2.43 -16.05 18.28
CA SER A 37 -1.22 -15.46 18.88
C SER A 37 -1.35 -13.95 19.03
N ILE A 38 -1.97 -13.28 18.05
CA ILE A 38 -2.31 -11.85 18.15
C ILE A 38 -3.22 -11.59 19.36
N ALA A 39 -4.25 -12.41 19.56
CA ALA A 39 -5.15 -12.28 20.72
C ALA A 39 -4.40 -12.40 22.07
N ARG A 40 -3.42 -13.31 22.17
CA ARG A 40 -2.58 -13.46 23.36
C ARG A 40 -1.70 -12.22 23.59
N LEU A 41 -1.08 -11.71 22.52
CA LEU A 41 -0.29 -10.48 22.58
C LEU A 41 -1.13 -9.30 23.09
N VAL A 42 -2.32 -9.09 22.52
CA VAL A 42 -3.20 -7.98 22.94
C VAL A 42 -3.64 -8.13 24.41
N ARG A 43 -3.87 -9.37 24.88
CA ARG A 43 -4.16 -9.65 26.28
C ARG A 43 -3.00 -9.25 27.20
N GLU A 44 -1.77 -9.56 26.80
CA GLU A 44 -0.56 -9.16 27.52
C GLU A 44 -0.40 -7.63 27.52
N LEU A 45 -0.57 -6.97 26.37
CA LEU A 45 -0.50 -5.51 26.25
C LEU A 45 -1.49 -4.82 27.17
N ARG A 46 -2.75 -5.30 27.19
CA ARG A 46 -3.81 -4.81 28.09
C ARG A 46 -3.49 -4.94 29.57
N THR A 47 -2.76 -5.98 29.95
CA THR A 47 -2.44 -6.27 31.35
C THR A 47 -1.21 -5.51 31.80
N LYS A 48 -0.23 -5.37 30.91
CA LYS A 48 1.08 -4.79 31.20
C LYS A 48 1.13 -3.28 31.04
N TYR A 49 0.37 -2.71 30.11
CA TYR A 49 0.44 -1.29 29.77
C TYR A 49 -0.92 -0.60 29.93
N PRO A 50 -1.00 0.54 30.65
CA PRO A 50 -2.26 1.23 30.86
C PRO A 50 -2.85 1.85 29.58
N TYR A 51 -2.00 2.14 28.58
CA TYR A 51 -2.36 2.90 27.38
C TYR A 51 -3.36 2.19 26.47
N TRP A 52 -3.33 0.85 26.41
CA TRP A 52 -4.36 0.13 25.66
C TRP A 52 -5.75 0.41 26.23
N ASN A 53 -5.92 0.32 27.55
CA ASN A 53 -7.23 0.43 28.19
C ASN A 53 -7.77 1.87 28.18
N ARG A 54 -6.90 2.88 27.99
CA ARG A 54 -7.29 4.30 27.84
C ARG A 54 -8.22 4.53 26.64
N THR A 55 -7.96 3.83 25.55
CA THR A 55 -8.65 4.04 24.26
C THR A 55 -9.25 2.75 23.70
N LEU A 56 -9.11 1.64 24.41
CA LEU A 56 -9.37 0.28 23.93
C LEU A 56 -8.61 -0.05 22.62
N GLY A 57 -7.43 0.53 22.45
CA GLY A 57 -6.60 0.36 21.25
C GLY A 57 -6.92 1.30 20.10
N ALA A 58 -7.77 2.32 20.26
CA ALA A 58 -8.16 3.22 19.16
C ALA A 58 -7.02 4.13 18.64
N ASP A 59 -6.07 4.47 19.52
CA ASP A 59 -4.82 5.17 19.18
C ASP A 59 -3.66 4.21 18.88
N HIS A 60 -3.96 2.92 18.69
CA HIS A 60 -2.98 1.91 18.31
C HIS A 60 -3.07 1.60 16.82
N PHE A 61 -1.94 1.22 16.22
CA PHE A 61 -1.87 0.79 14.83
C PHE A 61 -0.95 -0.41 14.65
N PHE A 62 -1.15 -1.15 13.57
CA PHE A 62 -0.35 -2.32 13.22
C PHE A 62 -0.29 -2.51 11.71
N ILE A 63 0.68 -3.30 11.25
CA ILE A 63 0.84 -3.64 9.84
C ILE A 63 0.43 -5.10 9.64
N SER A 64 -0.51 -5.30 8.72
CA SER A 64 -0.98 -6.60 8.28
C SER A 64 -1.29 -6.51 6.79
N PRO A 65 -0.35 -6.96 5.91
CA PRO A 65 -0.49 -6.84 4.46
C PRO A 65 -1.82 -7.38 3.93
N GLU A 66 -2.21 -8.58 4.37
CA GLU A 66 -3.46 -9.25 3.98
C GLU A 66 -4.65 -8.91 4.90
N GLY A 67 -4.37 -8.17 5.98
CA GLY A 67 -5.30 -7.88 7.06
C GLY A 67 -5.59 -9.07 7.97
N ILE A 68 -6.22 -8.78 9.11
CA ILE A 68 -6.57 -9.81 10.10
C ILE A 68 -7.98 -10.32 9.83
N ASP A 69 -8.16 -11.64 9.83
CA ASP A 69 -9.49 -12.27 9.70
C ASP A 69 -10.38 -12.00 10.94
N PHE A 70 -11.68 -12.24 10.81
CA PHE A 70 -12.62 -12.16 11.92
C PHE A 70 -12.32 -13.20 13.00
N SER A 71 -12.47 -12.78 14.26
CA SER A 71 -12.30 -13.65 15.41
C SER A 71 -13.40 -13.40 16.44
N SER A 72 -13.83 -14.47 17.11
CA SER A 72 -14.67 -14.40 18.30
C SER A 72 -13.88 -14.09 19.57
N ASP A 73 -12.53 -14.17 19.55
CA ASP A 73 -11.72 -13.74 20.69
C ASP A 73 -11.81 -12.22 20.84
N ARG A 74 -12.23 -11.78 22.03
CA ARG A 74 -12.40 -10.36 22.38
C ARG A 74 -11.17 -9.51 22.02
N ASN A 75 -9.97 -10.00 22.25
CA ASN A 75 -8.74 -9.22 22.07
C ASN A 75 -8.41 -9.02 20.59
N ALA A 76 -8.54 -10.07 19.77
CA ALA A 76 -8.38 -9.94 18.33
C ALA A 76 -9.50 -9.10 17.71
N LEU A 77 -10.72 -9.23 18.21
CA LEU A 77 -11.87 -8.43 17.78
C LEU A 77 -11.68 -6.94 18.10
N GLU A 78 -11.25 -6.60 19.33
CA GLU A 78 -10.95 -5.24 19.75
C GLU A 78 -9.81 -4.65 18.90
N LEU A 79 -8.72 -5.39 18.66
CA LEU A 79 -7.63 -4.95 17.78
C LEU A 79 -8.14 -4.63 16.36
N LYS A 80 -8.86 -5.57 15.72
CA LYS A 80 -9.38 -5.38 14.36
C LYS A 80 -10.36 -4.20 14.27
N LYS A 81 -11.18 -3.99 15.29
CA LYS A 81 -12.23 -2.96 15.28
C LYS A 81 -11.74 -1.57 15.71
N ASN A 82 -10.84 -1.49 16.69
CA ASN A 82 -10.46 -0.21 17.28
C ASN A 82 -9.15 0.32 16.69
N SER A 83 -8.15 -0.53 16.51
CA SER A 83 -6.82 -0.11 16.05
C SER A 83 -6.77 0.06 14.54
N VAL A 84 -5.95 1.00 14.06
CA VAL A 84 -5.77 1.25 12.63
C VAL A 84 -4.89 0.15 12.02
N GLN A 85 -5.45 -0.62 11.08
CA GLN A 85 -4.67 -1.55 10.28
C GLN A 85 -4.04 -0.81 9.11
N ILE A 86 -2.77 -1.14 8.85
CA ILE A 86 -2.05 -0.74 7.65
C ILE A 86 -1.91 -2.00 6.78
N SER A 87 -2.52 -1.97 5.59
CA SER A 87 -2.45 -3.07 4.61
C SER A 87 -1.69 -2.63 3.36
N VAL A 88 -1.22 -3.59 2.57
CA VAL A 88 -0.66 -3.28 1.25
C VAL A 88 -1.81 -3.04 0.27
N PHE A 89 -1.56 -2.20 -0.72
CA PHE A 89 -2.47 -2.03 -1.85
C PHE A 89 -2.13 -3.05 -2.95
N PRO A 90 -3.13 -3.70 -3.58
CA PRO A 90 -4.57 -3.69 -3.34
C PRO A 90 -4.98 -4.44 -2.07
N THR A 91 -6.09 -4.02 -1.46
CA THR A 91 -6.59 -4.61 -0.21
C THR A 91 -7.47 -5.84 -0.46
N ILE A 92 -7.46 -6.77 0.50
CA ILE A 92 -8.27 -8.02 0.47
C ILE A 92 -9.67 -7.75 1.02
N SER A 93 -10.69 -8.22 0.28
CA SER A 93 -12.11 -8.07 0.66
C SER A 93 -12.42 -8.71 2.02
N GLY A 94 -13.12 -7.99 2.88
CA GLY A 94 -13.56 -8.47 4.20
C GLY A 94 -12.53 -8.28 5.31
N ASN A 95 -11.25 -8.11 4.97
CA ASN A 95 -10.18 -7.91 5.95
C ASN A 95 -9.83 -6.44 6.21
N PHE A 96 -10.45 -5.52 5.48
CA PHE A 96 -10.16 -4.09 5.49
C PHE A 96 -11.40 -3.27 5.85
N ILE A 97 -11.26 -2.27 6.72
CA ILE A 97 -12.34 -1.36 7.15
C ILE A 97 -12.07 0.05 6.57
N PRO A 98 -12.69 0.46 5.45
CA PRO A 98 -12.28 1.66 4.69
C PRO A 98 -12.26 2.98 5.47
N HIS A 99 -13.16 3.14 6.44
CA HIS A 99 -13.26 4.35 7.25
C HIS A 99 -12.28 4.38 8.44
N LYS A 100 -11.43 3.36 8.60
CA LYS A 100 -10.43 3.25 9.68
C LYS A 100 -9.05 2.81 9.18
N ASP A 101 -8.99 1.79 8.35
CA ASP A 101 -7.76 1.12 7.93
C ASP A 101 -7.18 1.77 6.70
N ILE A 102 -5.86 1.97 6.66
CA ILE A 102 -5.16 2.63 5.55
C ILE A 102 -4.47 1.62 4.66
N SER A 103 -4.41 1.91 3.36
CA SER A 103 -3.58 1.18 2.42
C SER A 103 -2.27 1.93 2.15
N LEU A 104 -1.15 1.20 2.15
CA LEU A 104 0.15 1.75 1.81
C LEU A 104 0.21 2.08 0.31
N PRO A 105 0.86 3.21 -0.07
CA PRO A 105 1.33 3.39 -1.43
C PRO A 105 2.13 2.17 -1.91
N PRO A 106 2.04 1.84 -3.21
CA PRO A 106 2.88 0.83 -3.86
C PRO A 106 4.32 0.83 -3.34
N VAL A 107 4.77 -0.31 -2.84
CA VAL A 107 6.17 -0.52 -2.41
C VAL A 107 6.77 -1.52 -3.39
N THR A 108 7.84 -1.14 -4.10
CA THR A 108 8.57 -2.06 -4.96
C THR A 108 9.14 -3.20 -4.11
N THR A 109 8.81 -4.45 -4.45
CA THR A 109 9.17 -5.65 -3.68
C THR A 109 10.67 -5.87 -3.53
N SER A 110 11.52 -5.22 -4.33
CA SER A 110 12.98 -5.20 -4.16
C SER A 110 13.45 -4.40 -2.93
N SER A 111 12.58 -3.61 -2.30
CA SER A 111 12.88 -2.77 -1.14
C SER A 111 12.33 -3.31 0.18
N LEU A 112 11.57 -4.42 0.15
CA LEU A 112 11.16 -5.15 1.34
C LEU A 112 12.06 -6.39 1.50
N PRO A 113 12.98 -6.42 2.49
CA PRO A 113 13.65 -7.66 2.83
C PRO A 113 12.66 -8.56 3.56
N LEU A 114 11.87 -9.33 2.81
CA LEU A 114 11.18 -10.51 3.34
C LEU A 114 12.21 -11.63 3.49
N SER A 115 13.10 -11.51 4.48
CA SER A 115 14.00 -12.62 4.81
C SER A 115 13.24 -13.67 5.62
N HIS A 116 13.05 -14.84 5.00
CA HIS A 116 12.65 -16.09 5.65
C HIS A 116 13.45 -16.32 6.95
N ALA A 117 12.76 -16.53 8.07
CA ALA A 117 13.38 -17.06 9.27
C ALA A 117 13.40 -18.60 9.18
N PRO A 118 14.53 -19.27 9.48
CA PRO A 118 14.58 -20.72 9.51
C PRO A 118 13.79 -21.25 10.72
N VAL A 119 12.97 -22.26 10.47
CA VAL A 119 12.29 -23.06 11.49
C VAL A 119 13.34 -23.89 12.22
N ASN A 120 13.59 -23.62 13.51
CA ASN A 120 14.32 -24.52 14.38
C ASN A 120 13.48 -24.93 15.58
N HIS A 121 13.38 -26.25 15.76
CA HIS A 121 12.75 -26.94 16.87
C HIS A 121 13.54 -26.79 18.19
N ALA A 122 12.76 -26.75 19.29
CA ALA A 122 13.04 -27.24 20.66
C ALA A 122 13.78 -26.40 21.73
N SER A 123 13.08 -26.34 22.89
CA SER A 123 13.48 -26.37 24.31
C SER A 123 14.15 -25.18 25.03
N THR A 124 13.35 -24.59 25.94
CA THR A 124 13.66 -24.14 27.33
C THR A 124 15.08 -23.77 27.74
N THR A 125 15.29 -22.53 28.20
CA THR A 125 15.61 -22.15 29.60
C THR A 125 15.69 -20.63 29.77
N SER A 126 15.59 -20.21 31.03
CA SER A 126 15.49 -18.88 31.63
C SER A 126 16.52 -17.81 31.24
N GLY A 127 16.06 -16.54 31.29
CA GLY A 127 16.85 -15.41 31.80
C GLY A 127 17.77 -14.70 30.81
N ASP A 128 17.67 -13.37 30.80
CA ASP A 128 18.62 -12.38 30.28
C ASP A 128 18.61 -12.09 28.76
N PHE A 129 17.93 -10.98 28.42
CA PHE A 129 17.97 -10.33 27.11
C PHE A 129 19.24 -9.47 27.01
N ILE A 130 20.25 -9.95 26.28
CA ILE A 130 21.43 -9.16 25.89
C ILE A 130 21.22 -8.62 24.46
N PRO A 131 21.38 -7.30 24.21
CA PRO A 131 21.16 -6.70 22.90
C PRO A 131 22.42 -6.84 22.04
N HIS A 132 22.37 -7.69 21.00
CA HIS A 132 23.42 -7.74 19.99
C HIS A 132 22.99 -7.08 18.67
N LYS A 133 23.62 -5.91 18.47
CA LYS A 133 24.10 -5.20 17.27
C LYS A 133 23.84 -5.72 15.85
N ASP A 134 23.59 -4.70 15.01
CA ASP A 134 24.06 -4.43 13.65
C ASP A 134 23.62 -5.37 12.52
N ILE A 135 22.47 -5.05 11.91
CA ILE A 135 22.23 -5.26 10.47
C ILE A 135 21.62 -3.97 9.91
N SER A 136 22.40 -3.29 9.07
CA SER A 136 22.03 -2.06 8.37
C SER A 136 21.11 -2.38 7.20
N LEU A 137 19.95 -1.71 7.11
CA LEU A 137 19.27 -1.50 5.82
C LEU A 137 19.89 -0.27 5.16
N THR A 138 21.18 -0.33 4.85
CA THR A 138 21.61 0.27 3.60
C THR A 138 20.91 -0.53 2.53
N PRO A 139 20.27 0.11 1.54
CA PRO A 139 20.01 -0.65 0.33
C PRO A 139 21.36 -1.24 -0.10
N ALA A 140 21.44 -2.57 -0.26
CA ALA A 140 22.54 -3.14 -1.01
C ALA A 140 22.42 -2.53 -2.41
N ASP A 141 23.16 -1.45 -2.65
CA ASP A 141 23.25 -0.73 -3.91
C ASP A 141 21.90 -0.39 -4.58
N ALA A 142 20.84 -0.07 -3.82
CA ALA A 142 19.68 0.61 -4.40
C ALA A 142 20.06 2.07 -4.68
N LYS A 143 20.80 2.25 -5.78
CA LYS A 143 20.48 3.31 -6.73
C LYS A 143 19.07 3.06 -7.28
N SER A 144 18.05 3.10 -6.43
CA SER A 144 16.78 3.67 -6.87
C SER A 144 16.81 5.11 -6.45
N SER A 145 17.71 5.86 -7.09
CA SER A 145 17.34 7.20 -7.44
C SER A 145 16.19 7.04 -8.45
N LEU A 146 14.95 6.96 -7.97
CA LEU A 146 13.90 7.75 -8.58
C LEU A 146 14.29 9.22 -8.36
N ALA A 147 15.44 9.61 -8.93
CA ALA A 147 15.60 10.96 -9.37
C ALA A 147 14.42 11.10 -10.32
N LEU A 148 13.44 11.91 -9.94
CA LEU A 148 12.60 12.64 -10.87
C LEU A 148 13.51 13.57 -11.71
N SER A 149 14.62 13.05 -12.22
CA SER A 149 15.48 13.69 -13.19
C SER A 149 14.84 13.38 -14.52
N HIS A 150 13.85 14.19 -14.84
CA HIS A 150 13.69 14.95 -16.07
C HIS A 150 12.25 15.47 -16.01
N ALA A 151 12.09 16.79 -16.13
CA ALA A 151 10.79 17.34 -16.50
C ALA A 151 10.35 16.55 -17.75
N PRO A 152 9.12 16.00 -17.79
CA PRO A 152 8.71 15.15 -18.90
C PRO A 152 8.93 15.92 -20.19
N VAL A 153 9.77 15.37 -21.07
CA VAL A 153 9.88 15.84 -22.44
C VAL A 153 8.46 15.77 -22.98
N LYS A 154 7.90 16.92 -23.42
CA LYS A 154 6.54 17.04 -23.96
C LYS A 154 6.42 16.33 -25.31
N THR A 155 6.67 15.03 -25.38
CA THR A 155 6.26 14.19 -26.50
C THR A 155 4.80 13.85 -26.29
N ALA A 156 3.95 14.24 -27.24
CA ALA A 156 2.55 13.87 -27.20
C ALA A 156 2.43 12.33 -27.21
N PRO A 157 1.59 11.73 -26.34
CA PRO A 157 1.41 10.29 -26.32
C PRO A 157 0.85 9.81 -27.66
N THR A 158 1.41 8.73 -28.19
CA THR A 158 1.06 8.15 -29.50
C THR A 158 0.26 6.86 -29.39
N ILE A 159 0.16 6.29 -28.18
CA ILE A 159 -0.52 5.03 -27.88
C ILE A 159 -1.70 5.32 -26.95
N LEU A 160 -2.85 4.68 -27.19
CA LEU A 160 -4.03 4.87 -26.34
C LEU A 160 -3.81 4.24 -24.96
N GLY A 161 -3.39 2.97 -24.92
CA GLY A 161 -3.24 2.23 -23.68
C GLY A 161 -2.02 1.32 -23.62
N TYR A 162 -1.38 1.25 -22.45
CA TYR A 162 -0.31 0.31 -22.14
C TYR A 162 -0.75 -0.64 -21.03
N LEU A 163 -0.41 -1.93 -21.18
CA LEU A 163 -0.60 -2.96 -20.16
C LEU A 163 0.70 -3.76 -20.03
N LYS A 164 1.24 -3.79 -18.82
CA LYS A 164 2.19 -4.83 -18.43
C LYS A 164 1.41 -6.03 -17.91
N TRP A 165 1.61 -7.19 -18.54
CA TRP A 165 0.90 -8.41 -18.26
C TRP A 165 1.81 -9.43 -17.58
N ASP A 166 1.34 -10.03 -16.50
CA ASP A 166 2.04 -11.05 -15.71
C ASP A 166 2.08 -12.46 -16.36
N GLY A 167 1.46 -12.62 -17.53
CA GLY A 167 1.35 -13.89 -18.24
C GLY A 167 0.27 -14.83 -17.72
N LYS A 168 -0.51 -14.43 -16.70
CA LYS A 168 -1.45 -15.31 -15.98
C LYS A 168 -2.85 -14.72 -15.84
N THR A 169 -2.97 -13.39 -15.76
CA THR A 169 -4.20 -12.71 -15.38
C THR A 169 -5.06 -12.33 -16.59
N GLU A 170 -6.39 -12.53 -16.50
CA GLU A 170 -7.41 -11.98 -17.43
C GLU A 170 -7.13 -12.22 -18.92
N LEU A 171 -6.88 -13.49 -19.25
CA LEU A 171 -6.39 -13.92 -20.56
C LEU A 171 -7.26 -13.45 -21.74
N ASP A 172 -8.58 -13.45 -21.59
CA ASP A 172 -9.51 -13.05 -22.66
C ASP A 172 -9.36 -11.56 -23.02
N LEU A 173 -9.45 -10.67 -22.02
CA LEU A 173 -9.24 -9.24 -22.22
C LEU A 173 -7.84 -8.97 -22.79
N VAL A 174 -6.83 -9.63 -22.24
CA VAL A 174 -5.44 -9.47 -22.69
C VAL A 174 -5.27 -9.87 -24.16
N ASN A 175 -5.89 -10.98 -24.58
CA ASN A 175 -5.85 -11.43 -25.96
C ASN A 175 -6.56 -10.44 -26.90
N GLU A 176 -7.69 -9.89 -26.49
CA GLU A 176 -8.37 -8.84 -27.24
C GLU A 176 -7.50 -7.58 -27.36
N LEU A 177 -6.87 -7.14 -26.27
CA LEU A 177 -5.98 -5.97 -26.27
C LEU A 177 -4.74 -6.17 -27.15
N LYS A 178 -4.19 -7.38 -27.21
CA LYS A 178 -3.07 -7.71 -28.12
C LYS A 178 -3.43 -7.60 -29.60
N LEU A 179 -4.71 -7.72 -29.94
CA LEU A 179 -5.20 -7.62 -31.32
C LEU A 179 -5.53 -6.20 -31.75
N ASP A 180 -5.63 -5.25 -30.81
CA ASP A 180 -5.95 -3.85 -31.09
C ASP A 180 -4.67 -3.00 -31.17
N SER A 181 -4.45 -2.36 -32.31
CA SER A 181 -3.22 -1.59 -32.57
C SER A 181 -3.09 -0.32 -31.74
N GLU A 182 -4.15 0.13 -31.07
CA GLU A 182 -4.10 1.29 -30.15
C GLU A 182 -3.59 0.92 -28.75
N PHE A 183 -3.43 -0.38 -28.48
CA PHE A 183 -2.92 -0.89 -27.22
C PHE A 183 -1.57 -1.59 -27.38
N ILE A 184 -0.75 -1.47 -26.35
CA ILE A 184 0.49 -2.24 -26.21
C ILE A 184 0.40 -3.11 -24.98
N VAL A 185 0.54 -4.43 -25.18
CA VAL A 185 0.63 -5.41 -24.11
C VAL A 185 2.02 -6.01 -24.08
N GLU A 186 2.72 -5.89 -22.95
CA GLU A 186 4.03 -6.51 -22.73
C GLU A 186 3.96 -7.62 -21.70
N SER A 187 4.55 -8.78 -22.01
CA SER A 187 4.59 -9.94 -21.11
C SER A 187 5.99 -10.28 -20.59
N GLU A 188 7.04 -9.67 -21.15
CA GLU A 188 8.44 -9.97 -20.86
C GLU A 188 9.21 -8.69 -20.50
N PRO A 189 10.29 -8.78 -19.72
CA PRO A 189 11.13 -7.62 -19.41
C PRO A 189 11.74 -7.07 -20.70
N SER A 190 11.39 -5.84 -21.05
CA SER A 190 12.01 -5.08 -22.13
C SER A 190 12.75 -3.87 -21.57
N ASP A 191 13.93 -3.57 -22.11
CA ASP A 191 14.66 -2.33 -21.80
C ASP A 191 13.89 -1.05 -22.19
N HIS A 192 12.75 -1.20 -22.88
CA HIS A 192 11.92 -0.10 -23.38
C HIS A 192 10.64 0.18 -22.57
N ILE A 193 10.44 -0.45 -21.40
CA ILE A 193 9.24 -0.25 -20.55
C ILE A 193 9.01 1.23 -20.26
N VAL A 194 10.05 1.94 -19.82
CA VAL A 194 9.98 3.38 -19.50
C VAL A 194 9.48 4.17 -20.72
N ARG A 195 10.05 3.92 -21.90
CA ARG A 195 9.65 4.61 -23.14
C ARG A 195 8.20 4.34 -23.55
N ARG A 196 7.68 3.14 -23.29
CA ARG A 196 6.29 2.78 -23.63
C ARG A 196 5.30 3.45 -22.69
N VAL A 197 5.61 3.45 -21.39
CA VAL A 197 4.83 4.16 -20.37
C VAL A 197 4.79 5.67 -20.67
N ASP A 198 5.92 6.27 -21.07
CA ASP A 198 6.01 7.70 -21.42
C ASP A 198 5.23 8.09 -22.69
N THR A 199 4.92 7.13 -23.56
CA THR A 199 4.25 7.37 -24.85
C THR A 199 2.78 6.94 -24.87
N SER A 200 2.25 6.44 -23.75
CA SER A 200 0.86 6.02 -23.62
C SER A 200 0.00 7.04 -22.88
N LYS A 201 -1.24 7.24 -23.34
CA LYS A 201 -2.21 8.08 -22.61
C LYS A 201 -2.63 7.42 -21.31
N PHE A 202 -2.99 6.15 -21.37
CA PHE A 202 -3.53 5.40 -20.26
C PHE A 202 -2.68 4.17 -19.92
N CYS A 203 -2.54 3.87 -18.63
CA CYS A 203 -1.84 2.69 -18.14
C CYS A 203 -2.83 1.80 -17.40
N LEU A 204 -2.94 0.55 -17.85
CA LEU A 204 -3.93 -0.42 -17.42
C LEU A 204 -3.37 -1.25 -16.26
N PHE A 205 -4.15 -1.39 -15.20
CA PHE A 205 -3.81 -2.18 -14.03
C PHE A 205 -4.97 -3.09 -13.63
N PHE A 206 -4.72 -4.38 -13.48
CA PHE A 206 -5.69 -5.29 -12.89
C PHE A 206 -5.67 -5.12 -11.37
N TYR A 207 -6.78 -4.67 -10.79
CA TYR A 207 -6.85 -4.35 -9.36
C TYR A 207 -6.53 -5.55 -8.46
N HIS A 208 -6.79 -6.78 -8.91
CA HIS A 208 -6.50 -7.97 -8.11
C HIS A 208 -5.05 -8.46 -8.26
N ASN A 209 -4.26 -7.89 -9.17
CA ASN A 209 -2.85 -8.24 -9.33
C ASN A 209 -1.97 -7.29 -8.53
N ALA A 210 -1.71 -7.65 -7.28
CA ALA A 210 -0.93 -6.83 -6.36
C ALA A 210 0.49 -6.54 -6.86
N ALA A 211 1.11 -7.49 -7.58
CA ALA A 211 2.47 -7.31 -8.08
C ALA A 211 2.55 -6.22 -9.16
N ASP A 212 1.62 -6.23 -10.13
CA ASP A 212 1.59 -5.25 -11.22
C ASP A 212 1.34 -3.84 -10.70
N VAL A 213 0.37 -3.73 -9.79
CA VAL A 213 -0.03 -2.47 -9.17
C VAL A 213 1.10 -1.91 -8.28
N ALA A 214 1.73 -2.75 -7.46
CA ALA A 214 2.78 -2.35 -6.53
C ALA A 214 4.08 -1.93 -7.23
N ALA A 215 4.37 -2.46 -8.42
CA ALA A 215 5.61 -2.21 -9.11
C ALA A 215 5.57 -0.95 -10.00
N HIS A 216 4.42 -0.64 -10.63
CA HIS A 216 4.42 0.29 -11.77
C HIS A 216 3.40 1.44 -11.69
N MET A 217 2.45 1.42 -10.75
CA MET A 217 1.44 2.48 -10.67
C MET A 217 2.07 3.85 -10.41
N THR A 218 2.97 3.95 -9.43
CA THR A 218 3.65 5.22 -9.10
C THR A 218 4.51 5.73 -10.25
N GLU A 219 5.22 4.84 -10.94
CA GLU A 219 6.08 5.19 -12.10
C GLU A 219 5.24 5.70 -13.28
N ALA A 220 4.14 5.01 -13.60
CA ALA A 220 3.22 5.43 -14.65
C ALA A 220 2.57 6.78 -14.33
N MET A 221 2.18 7.01 -13.08
CA MET A 221 1.64 8.30 -12.67
C MET A 221 2.70 9.40 -12.78
N ALA A 222 3.94 9.12 -12.41
CA ALA A 222 5.05 10.08 -12.49
C ALA A 222 5.40 10.47 -13.94
N SER A 223 5.24 9.56 -14.91
CA SER A 223 5.41 9.87 -16.33
C SER A 223 4.23 10.62 -16.95
N GLY A 224 3.09 10.68 -16.25
CA GLY A 224 1.84 11.27 -16.74
C GLY A 224 0.92 10.29 -17.47
N CYS A 225 1.20 8.99 -17.41
CA CYS A 225 0.29 7.96 -17.88
C CYS A 225 -0.89 7.82 -16.89
N VAL A 226 -2.10 8.10 -17.36
CA VAL A 226 -3.30 8.12 -16.49
C VAL A 226 -3.70 6.68 -16.11
N PRO A 227 -3.79 6.35 -14.81
CA PRO A 227 -4.08 4.99 -14.38
C PRO A 227 -5.54 4.60 -14.66
N VAL A 228 -5.70 3.39 -15.20
CA VAL A 228 -6.98 2.76 -15.49
C VAL A 228 -7.03 1.44 -14.73
N MET A 229 -7.87 1.42 -13.70
CA MET A 229 -8.04 0.27 -12.82
C MET A 229 -9.13 -0.63 -13.38
N ILE A 230 -8.72 -1.80 -13.87
CA ILE A 230 -9.63 -2.85 -14.31
C ILE A 230 -10.06 -3.63 -13.05
N VAL A 231 -11.37 -3.60 -12.78
CA VAL A 231 -11.95 -4.15 -11.55
C VAL A 231 -13.01 -5.21 -11.88
N ASP A 232 -12.99 -6.31 -11.15
CA ASP A 232 -13.98 -7.39 -11.19
C ASP A 232 -14.86 -7.42 -9.93
N ARG A 233 -14.51 -6.62 -8.93
CA ARG A 233 -15.15 -6.54 -7.61
C ARG A 233 -15.12 -5.11 -7.05
N PRO A 234 -15.93 -4.80 -6.02
CA PRO A 234 -15.88 -3.50 -5.37
C PRO A 234 -14.49 -3.18 -4.81
N VAL A 235 -13.95 -2.02 -5.19
CA VAL A 235 -12.72 -1.49 -4.62
C VAL A 235 -13.01 -1.01 -3.20
N GLN A 236 -12.25 -1.51 -2.23
CA GLN A 236 -12.42 -1.10 -0.83
C GLN A 236 -11.65 0.19 -0.52
N ASP A 237 -10.49 0.38 -1.14
CA ASP A 237 -9.63 1.54 -0.89
C ASP A 237 -8.63 1.76 -2.02
N PHE A 238 -8.09 2.98 -2.07
CA PHE A 238 -6.89 3.32 -2.82
C PHE A 238 -5.87 3.97 -1.89
N PRO A 239 -4.55 3.90 -2.21
CA PRO A 239 -3.54 4.52 -1.40
C PRO A 239 -3.81 6.00 -1.20
N LEU A 240 -3.66 6.45 0.04
CA LEU A 240 -3.80 7.87 0.41
C LEU A 240 -5.18 8.48 0.09
N THR A 241 -6.27 7.70 0.16
CA THR A 241 -7.63 8.17 -0.13
C THR A 241 -8.09 9.40 0.69
N ASP A 242 -7.51 9.63 1.88
CA ASP A 242 -7.84 10.82 2.69
C ASP A 242 -7.18 12.11 2.14
N VAL A 243 -6.20 11.96 1.24
CA VAL A 243 -5.40 13.05 0.66
C VAL A 243 -5.68 13.20 -0.83
N LEU A 244 -5.84 12.08 -1.55
CA LEU A 244 -5.94 12.04 -3.01
C LEU A 244 -7.36 11.70 -3.46
N ARG A 245 -7.91 12.51 -4.38
CA ARG A 245 -9.20 12.26 -5.01
C ARG A 245 -9.02 11.41 -6.26
N TRP A 246 -8.96 10.10 -6.07
CA TRP A 246 -8.75 9.12 -7.16
C TRP A 246 -9.74 9.24 -8.32
N SER A 247 -10.99 9.62 -8.07
CA SER A 247 -12.00 9.85 -9.11
C SER A 247 -11.68 11.02 -10.06
N GLU A 248 -10.80 11.93 -9.67
CA GLU A 248 -10.35 13.06 -10.49
C GLU A 248 -9.11 12.74 -11.33
N MET A 249 -8.39 11.66 -11.00
CA MET A 249 -7.10 11.34 -11.61
C MET A 249 -7.00 9.93 -12.22
N ALA A 250 -7.92 9.02 -11.90
CA ALA A 250 -7.93 7.65 -12.40
C ALA A 250 -9.29 7.27 -13.01
N LEU A 251 -9.29 6.23 -13.86
CA LEU A 251 -10.52 5.60 -14.35
C LEU A 251 -10.68 4.23 -13.69
N LEU A 252 -11.90 3.91 -13.26
CA LEU A 252 -12.27 2.57 -12.78
C LEU A 252 -13.21 1.95 -13.80
N ILE A 253 -12.81 0.80 -14.36
CA ILE A 253 -13.53 0.15 -15.45
C ILE A 253 -13.76 -1.32 -15.09
N GLY A 254 -15.01 -1.77 -15.21
CA GLY A 254 -15.35 -3.18 -15.06
C GLY A 254 -14.91 -4.00 -16.28
N ASN A 255 -14.43 -5.23 -16.08
CA ASN A 255 -13.97 -6.07 -17.19
C ASN A 255 -15.10 -6.67 -18.07
N SER A 256 -16.36 -6.55 -17.65
CA SER A 256 -17.52 -7.18 -18.33
C SER A 256 -17.73 -6.84 -19.82
N ARG A 257 -17.10 -5.78 -20.35
CA ARG A 257 -17.29 -5.30 -21.73
C ARG A 257 -16.08 -5.52 -22.64
N GLY A 258 -15.06 -6.25 -22.18
CA GLY A 258 -13.86 -6.55 -22.96
C GLY A 258 -13.10 -5.30 -23.43
N ALA A 259 -12.23 -5.49 -24.42
CA ALA A 259 -11.37 -4.44 -24.96
C ALA A 259 -12.19 -3.35 -25.68
N GLN A 260 -13.29 -3.71 -26.34
CA GLN A 260 -14.15 -2.72 -27.00
C GLN A 260 -14.80 -1.75 -26.01
N GLY A 261 -15.32 -2.26 -24.90
CA GLY A 261 -15.91 -1.43 -23.85
C GLY A 261 -14.86 -0.54 -23.19
N LEU A 262 -13.68 -1.09 -22.91
CA LEU A 262 -12.54 -0.33 -22.41
C LEU A 262 -12.18 0.81 -23.37
N LYS A 263 -11.98 0.51 -24.65
CA LYS A 263 -11.68 1.49 -25.69
C LYS A 263 -12.73 2.58 -25.81
N ALA A 264 -14.02 2.23 -25.75
CA ALA A 264 -15.11 3.20 -25.78
C ALA A 264 -15.06 4.18 -24.59
N VAL A 265 -14.71 3.70 -23.40
CA VAL A 265 -14.53 4.56 -22.21
C VAL A 265 -13.31 5.46 -22.39
N LEU A 266 -12.16 4.91 -22.80
CA LEU A 266 -10.92 5.69 -22.96
C LEU A 266 -11.05 6.73 -24.08
N GLY A 267 -11.62 6.36 -25.23
CA GLY A 267 -11.89 7.27 -26.35
C GLY A 267 -12.96 8.32 -26.06
N GLY A 268 -13.83 8.09 -25.07
CA GLY A 268 -14.81 9.06 -24.60
C GLY A 268 -14.24 10.14 -23.67
N VAL A 269 -12.98 10.02 -23.24
CA VAL A 269 -12.32 11.02 -22.40
C VAL A 269 -11.86 12.18 -23.29
N THR A 270 -12.47 13.35 -23.12
CA THR A 270 -12.07 14.59 -23.81
C THR A 270 -10.63 14.98 -23.48
N GLU A 271 -9.91 15.60 -24.40
CA GLU A 271 -8.52 16.04 -24.18
C GLU A 271 -8.35 16.94 -22.94
N ASP A 272 -9.24 17.90 -22.72
CA ASP A 272 -9.20 18.77 -21.51
C ASP A 272 -9.32 17.97 -20.20
N ARG A 273 -10.11 16.89 -20.21
CA ARG A 273 -10.26 16.01 -19.05
C ARG A 273 -9.01 15.16 -18.88
N TYR A 274 -8.47 14.62 -19.97
CA TYR A 274 -7.25 13.83 -19.96
C TYR A 274 -6.07 14.65 -19.40
N GLU A 275 -5.87 15.88 -19.89
CA GLU A 275 -4.79 16.75 -19.43
C GLU A 275 -4.89 17.06 -17.94
N ARG A 276 -6.10 17.35 -17.43
CA ARG A 276 -6.34 17.51 -15.98
C ARG A 276 -6.00 16.25 -15.18
N MET A 277 -6.45 15.08 -15.65
CA MET A 277 -6.15 13.80 -14.99
C MET A 277 -4.64 13.55 -14.94
N ARG A 278 -3.94 13.79 -16.06
CA ARG A 278 -2.49 13.65 -16.18
C ARG A 278 -1.75 14.57 -15.20
N GLU A 279 -2.08 15.85 -15.14
CA GLU A 279 -1.45 16.81 -14.21
C GLU A 279 -1.65 16.39 -12.75
N LEU A 280 -2.85 15.94 -12.39
CA LEU A 280 -3.15 15.44 -11.04
C LEU A 280 -2.36 14.18 -10.72
N CYS A 281 -2.24 13.23 -11.65
CA CYS A 281 -1.43 12.02 -11.45
C CYS A 281 0.04 12.33 -11.19
N VAL A 282 0.64 13.21 -12.00
CA VAL A 282 2.05 13.59 -11.85
C VAL A 282 2.28 14.25 -10.48
N ALA A 283 1.39 15.15 -10.07
CA ALA A 283 1.46 15.78 -8.75
C ALA A 283 1.30 14.74 -7.62
N ALA A 284 0.35 13.81 -7.76
CA ALA A 284 0.07 12.78 -6.77
C ALA A 284 1.22 11.76 -6.61
N ALA A 285 1.96 11.47 -7.68
CA ALA A 285 3.05 10.48 -7.67
C ALA A 285 4.14 10.81 -6.63
N HIS A 286 4.43 12.10 -6.40
CA HIS A 286 5.39 12.54 -5.38
C HIS A 286 5.03 12.05 -3.97
N HIS A 287 3.73 11.96 -3.67
CA HIS A 287 3.21 11.50 -2.38
C HIS A 287 3.31 9.97 -2.19
N MET A 288 3.66 9.23 -3.24
CA MET A 288 3.77 7.77 -3.22
C MET A 288 5.22 7.26 -3.27
N VAL A 289 6.20 8.17 -3.21
CA VAL A 289 7.63 7.82 -3.20
C VAL A 289 8.12 7.57 -1.78
N TRP A 290 8.81 6.45 -1.58
CA TRP A 290 9.50 6.12 -0.34
C TRP A 290 10.97 6.52 -0.42
N ASN A 291 11.40 7.43 0.44
CA ASN A 291 12.79 7.86 0.53
C ASN A 291 13.51 7.16 1.68
N ALA A 292 14.82 6.97 1.54
CA ALA A 292 15.66 6.44 2.63
C ALA A 292 15.62 7.34 3.88
N GLU A 293 15.63 8.66 3.67
CA GLU A 293 15.34 9.66 4.69
C GLU A 293 14.02 10.37 4.34
N PRO A 294 13.02 10.39 5.25
CA PRO A 294 11.72 10.98 4.96
C PRO A 294 11.82 12.44 4.48
N GLN A 295 11.29 12.71 3.30
CA GLN A 295 11.22 14.04 2.69
C GLN A 295 9.83 14.66 2.87
N PRO A 296 9.70 16.00 2.92
CA PRO A 296 8.39 16.65 3.04
C PRO A 296 7.38 16.10 2.02
N PHE A 297 6.20 15.70 2.51
CA PHE A 297 5.10 15.18 1.70
C PHE A 297 5.35 13.87 0.97
N ASP A 298 6.40 13.12 1.29
CA ASP A 298 6.62 11.79 0.74
C ASP A 298 5.68 10.73 1.34
N ALA A 299 5.78 9.48 0.86
CA ALA A 299 4.90 8.39 1.30
C ALA A 299 4.93 8.17 2.81
N PHE A 300 6.10 8.33 3.45
CA PHE A 300 6.21 8.23 4.90
C PHE A 300 5.36 9.30 5.59
N HIS A 301 5.53 10.57 5.23
CA HIS A 301 4.77 11.66 5.85
C HIS A 301 3.27 11.54 5.57
N MET A 302 2.88 11.07 4.38
CA MET A 302 1.47 10.86 4.04
C MET A 302 0.84 9.72 4.85
N VAL A 303 1.56 8.61 5.06
CA VAL A 303 1.10 7.52 5.92
C VAL A 303 0.96 7.98 7.38
N ILE A 304 1.94 8.70 7.91
CA ILE A 304 1.86 9.26 9.26
C ILE A 304 0.67 10.24 9.38
N TYR A 305 0.43 11.06 8.36
CA TYR A 305 -0.72 11.96 8.31
C TYR A 305 -2.05 11.21 8.31
N GLN A 306 -2.19 10.14 7.51
CA GLN A 306 -3.42 9.33 7.54
C GLN A 306 -3.63 8.63 8.88
N LEU A 307 -2.58 8.09 9.49
CA LEU A 307 -2.67 7.52 10.84
C LEU A 307 -3.13 8.56 11.85
N TRP A 308 -2.58 9.77 11.78
CA TRP A 308 -3.03 10.90 12.60
C TRP A 308 -4.51 11.15 12.38
N MET A 309 -4.97 11.31 11.14
CA MET A 309 -6.38 11.55 10.82
C MET A 309 -7.31 10.45 11.37
N ARG A 310 -6.86 9.20 11.42
CA ARG A 310 -7.71 8.04 11.73
C ARG A 310 -7.69 7.56 13.17
N ARG A 311 -6.75 8.04 14.00
CA ARG A 311 -6.55 7.63 15.41
C ARG A 311 -7.76 7.82 16.34
N HIS A 312 -8.79 8.54 15.90
CA HIS A 312 -10.00 8.79 16.68
C HIS A 312 -11.31 8.55 15.90
N THR A 313 -11.23 8.00 14.68
CA THR A 313 -12.40 7.89 13.79
C THR A 313 -13.43 6.88 14.27
N ILE A 314 -13.02 5.84 15.01
CA ILE A 314 -13.95 4.88 15.60
C ILE A 314 -13.67 4.66 17.08
N ARG A 315 -14.71 4.81 17.90
CA ARG A 315 -14.73 4.37 19.30
C ARG A 315 -15.89 3.40 19.47
N TYR A 316 -15.62 2.11 19.44
CA TYR A 316 -16.62 1.13 19.86
C TYR A 316 -16.73 1.18 21.39
N THR A 317 -17.95 1.41 21.89
CA THR A 317 -18.22 1.43 23.32
C THR A 317 -17.91 0.06 23.94
N ARG A 318 -17.35 0.06 25.14
CA ARG A 318 -17.17 -1.15 25.94
C ARG A 318 -18.52 -1.86 26.00
N ARG A 319 -18.58 -3.13 25.58
CA ARG A 319 -19.70 -3.98 26.01
C ARG A 319 -19.56 -4.11 27.51
N GLU A 320 -20.44 -3.45 28.25
CA GLU A 320 -20.70 -3.84 29.63
C GLU A 320 -21.34 -5.22 29.53
N ASP A 321 -20.69 -6.20 30.14
CA ASP A 321 -21.18 -7.56 30.20
C ASP A 321 -22.50 -7.52 31.00
N PHE A 322 -23.63 -7.75 30.32
CA PHE A 322 -24.92 -8.05 30.95
C PHE A 322 -24.92 -9.51 31.43
#